data_AF-A0A955HAA7-F1
#
_entry.id   AF-A0A955HAA7-F1
#
_cell.length_a   1.000
_cell.length_b   1.000
_cell.length_c   1.000
_cell.angle_alpha   90.00
_cell.angle_beta   90.00
_cell.angle_gamma   90.00
#
_symmetry.space_group_name_H-M   'P 1'
#
loop_
_entity.id
_entity.type
_entity.pdbx_description
1 polymer ?
#
loop_
_entity_poly.entity_id
_entity_poly.type
_entity_poly.pdbx_seq_one_letter_code
_entity_poly.pdbx_strand_id
1 'polypeptide(L)' 'MKQSPLQNNIHSFRTTAGLTQASLAEAVGVTRQTIISIEKGN' A
#
# COMPACT_ATOMS: atom_id res chain seq x y z
N MET A 1 7.39 20.81 11.86
CA MET A 1 7.70 20.64 10.42
C MET A 1 6.57 19.83 9.81
N LYS A 2 5.88 20.30 8.76
CA LYS A 2 4.88 19.48 8.06
C LYS A 2 5.64 18.55 7.12
N GLN A 3 5.58 17.24 7.37
CA GLN A 3 6.05 16.25 6.40
C GLN A 3 5.12 16.32 5.17
N SER A 4 5.71 16.41 3.98
CA SER A 4 4.96 16.25 2.74
C SER A 4 4.36 14.85 2.73
N PRO A 5 3.05 14.69 2.42
CA PRO A 5 2.44 13.37 2.42
C PRO A 5 3.17 12.48 1.42
N LEU A 6 3.54 11.29 1.88
CA LEU A 6 4.26 10.30 1.08
C LEU A 6 3.35 9.88 -0.07
N GLN A 7 3.68 10.30 -1.29
CA GLN A 7 2.90 9.96 -2.47
C GLN A 7 3.31 8.56 -2.94
N ASN A 8 2.35 7.64 -2.99
CA ASN A 8 2.55 6.29 -3.51
C ASN A 8 1.44 5.95 -4.51
N ASN A 9 1.75 5.04 -5.44
CA ASN A 9 0.80 4.55 -6.45
C ASN A 9 0.37 3.10 -6.18
N ILE A 10 0.63 2.56 -4.98
CA ILE A 10 0.38 1.15 -4.66
C ILE A 10 -1.09 0.80 -4.85
N HIS A 11 -1.99 1.66 -4.39
CA HIS A 11 -3.42 1.46 -4.56
C HIS A 11 -3.80 1.23 -6.03
N SER A 12 -3.33 2.10 -6.92
CA SER A 12 -3.66 2.04 -8.36
C SER A 12 -3.07 0.80 -9.03
N PHE A 13 -1.80 0.46 -8.78
CA PHE A 13 -1.20 -0.73 -9.37
C PHE A 13 -1.84 -2.02 -8.85
N ARG A 14 -2.11 -2.09 -7.54
CA ARG A 14 -2.74 -3.24 -6.92
C ARG A 14 -4.15 -3.50 -7.45
N THR A 15 -4.97 -2.46 -7.58
CA THR A 15 -6.35 -2.59 -8.10
C THR A 15 -6.35 -2.94 -9.58
N THR A 16 -5.45 -2.37 -10.38
CA THR A 16 -5.26 -2.74 -11.78
C THR A 16 -4.86 -4.21 -11.94
N ALA A 17 -4.06 -4.73 -11.01
CA ALA A 17 -3.70 -6.15 -10.94
C ALA A 17 -4.78 -7.05 -10.32
N GLY A 18 -5.94 -6.52 -9.92
CA GLY A 18 -7.03 -7.30 -9.30
C GLY A 18 -6.70 -7.82 -7.90
N LEU A 19 -5.67 -7.28 -7.24
CA LEU A 19 -5.21 -7.75 -5.94
C LEU A 19 -5.94 -7.04 -4.80
N THR A 20 -6.19 -7.75 -3.71
CA THR A 20 -6.57 -7.17 -2.42
C THR A 20 -5.33 -6.68 -1.67
N GLN A 21 -5.49 -5.84 -0.65
CA GLN A 21 -4.36 -5.44 0.22
C GLN A 21 -3.70 -6.65 0.89
N ALA A 22 -4.49 -7.67 1.27
CA ALA A 22 -3.98 -8.88 1.90
C ALA A 22 -3.17 -9.72 0.91
N SER A 23 -3.67 -9.90 -0.32
CA SER A 23 -2.96 -10.69 -1.34
C SER A 23 -1.67 -9.99 -1.80
N LEU A 24 -1.66 -8.66 -1.90
CA LEU A 24 -0.41 -7.93 -2.15
C LEU A 24 0.57 -8.12 -0.99
N ALA A 25 0.09 -8.00 0.26
CA ALA A 25 0.94 -8.15 1.43
C ALA A 25 1.60 -9.54 1.50
N GLU A 26 0.83 -10.59 1.24
CA GLU A 26 1.32 -11.96 1.13
C GLU A 26 2.36 -12.10 0.01
N ALA A 27 2.07 -11.57 -1.19
CA ALA A 27 2.97 -11.67 -2.34
C ALA A 27 4.33 -10.99 -2.12
N VAL A 28 4.40 -9.93 -1.31
CA VAL A 28 5.64 -9.18 -1.04
C VAL A 28 6.23 -9.43 0.35
N GLY A 29 5.67 -10.38 1.11
CA GLY A 29 6.21 -10.80 2.42
C GLY A 29 6.07 -9.75 3.52
N VAL A 30 4.99 -8.97 3.52
CA VAL A 30 4.69 -7.97 4.58
C VAL A 30 3.32 -8.20 5.18
N THR A 31 2.98 -7.44 6.22
CA THR A 31 1.64 -7.50 6.80
C THR A 31 0.64 -6.69 5.97
N ARG A 32 -0.64 -7.06 6.02
CA ARG A 32 -1.72 -6.23 5.45
C ARG A 32 -1.70 -4.80 6.02
N GLN A 33 -1.38 -4.66 7.30
CA GLN A 33 -1.28 -3.36 7.96
C GLN A 33 -0.17 -2.48 7.37
N THR A 34 0.94 -3.08 6.94
CA THR A 34 2.03 -2.38 6.22
C THR A 34 1.50 -1.77 4.92
N ILE A 35 0.78 -2.55 4.11
CA ILE A 35 0.17 -2.04 2.86
C ILE A 35 -0.82 -0.91 3.15
N ILE A 36 -1.66 -1.04 4.19
CA ILE A 36 -2.61 0.01 4.59
C ILE A 36 -1.89 1.31 4.98
N SER A 37 -0.84 1.22 5.79
CA SER A 37 -0.09 2.41 6.23
C SER A 37 0.56 3.12 5.06
N ILE A 38 1.17 2.37 4.13
CA ILE A 38 1.76 2.94 2.92
C ILE A 38 0.68 3.62 2.07
N GLU A 39 -0.44 2.94 1.77
CA GLU A 39 -1.54 3.53 0.97
C GLU A 39 -2.13 4.80 1.60
N LYS A 40 -2.10 4.95 2.93
CA LYS A 40 -2.61 6.12 3.65
C LYS A 40 -1.57 7.23 3.88
N GLY A 41 -0.29 6.98 3.57
CA GLY A 41 0.80 7.94 3.75
C GLY A 41 1.20 8.16 5.21
N ASN A 42 1.05 7.14 6.07
CA ASN A 42 1.62 7.13 7.43
C ASN A 42 3.12 6.84 7.43
#